data_AF-A0A3L6JG68-F1
#
_entry.id   AF-A0A3L6JG68-F1
#
_cell.length_a   1.000
_cell.length_b   1.000
_cell.length_c   1.000
_cell.angle_alpha   90.00
_cell.angle_beta   90.00
_cell.angle_gamma   90.00
#
_symmetry.space_group_name_H-M   'P 1'
#
loop_
_entity.id
_entity.type
_entity.pdbx_description
1 polymer ?
#
loop_
_entity_poly.entity_id
_entity_poly.type
_entity_poly.pdbx_seq_one_letter_code
_entity_poly.pdbx_strand_id
1 'polypeptide(L)'
;MSDEYSNDEHEKRKKSKSSDADELREVAEVLPQLLGALNESIPKLISGLIGSVYSPESAGNLAAGIGKFYNDLIKEGIPQDVALDMTKKFVGALDFGKLVSMVSDEASHETGRKMRRHKIKVDFDNEDEESDEEYE
;
A
#
# COMPACT_ATOMS: atom_id res chain seq x y z
N MET A 1 -56.88 34.78 29.07
CA MET A 1 -56.18 35.15 27.82
C MET A 1 -54.67 34.96 28.02
N SER A 2 -54.21 33.73 28.28
CA SER A 2 -52.78 33.48 28.55
C SER A 2 -52.22 32.19 27.94
N ASP A 3 -53.07 31.33 27.36
CA ASP A 3 -52.62 30.02 26.86
C ASP A 3 -52.24 30.00 25.37
N GLU A 4 -52.51 31.08 24.63
CA GLU A 4 -52.36 31.10 23.17
C GLU A 4 -50.95 31.53 22.71
N TYR A 5 -50.15 32.15 23.59
CA TYR A 5 -48.78 32.60 23.26
C TYR A 5 -47.68 31.56 23.57
N SER A 6 -47.98 30.50 24.33
CA SER A 6 -46.96 29.52 24.74
C SER A 6 -46.71 28.41 23.70
N ASN A 7 -47.58 28.28 22.70
CA ASN A 7 -47.51 27.19 21.71
C ASN A 7 -46.60 27.51 20.50
N ASP A 8 -46.43 28.80 20.17
CA ASP A 8 -45.71 29.26 18.97
C ASP A 8 -44.18 29.10 19.08
N GLU A 9 -43.60 29.27 20.27
CA GLU A 9 -42.15 29.06 20.51
C GLU A 9 -41.75 27.58 20.49
N HIS A 10 -42.63 26.68 20.93
CA HIS A 10 -42.37 25.24 20.95
C HIS A 10 -42.38 24.62 19.54
N GLU A 11 -43.23 25.13 18.65
CA GLU A 11 -43.27 24.75 17.23
C GLU A 11 -42.00 25.22 16.48
N LYS A 12 -41.57 26.48 16.66
CA LYS A 12 -40.36 27.03 16.01
C LYS A 12 -39.07 26.33 16.42
N ARG A 13 -38.94 25.92 17.69
CA ARG A 13 -37.78 25.15 18.19
C ARG A 13 -37.75 23.70 17.70
N LYS A 14 -38.91 23.09 17.45
CA LYS A 14 -38.99 21.74 16.86
C LYS A 14 -38.68 21.76 15.36
N LYS A 15 -39.15 22.79 14.64
CA LYS A 15 -38.97 22.93 13.19
C LYS A 15 -37.52 23.25 12.80
N SER A 16 -36.79 24.03 13.61
CA SER A 16 -35.36 24.28 13.41
C SER A 16 -34.49 23.07 13.73
N LYS A 17 -34.77 22.34 14.81
CA LYS A 17 -34.05 21.10 15.15
C LYS A 17 -34.28 19.96 14.16
N SER A 18 -35.47 19.88 13.54
CA SER A 18 -35.69 18.86 12.50
C SER A 18 -34.88 19.20 11.25
N SER A 19 -34.81 20.48 10.85
CA SER A 19 -34.01 20.93 9.70
C SER A 19 -32.53 20.55 9.83
N ASP A 20 -31.87 20.89 10.95
CA ASP A 20 -30.45 20.53 11.17
C ASP A 20 -30.23 19.02 11.19
N ALA A 21 -31.16 18.25 11.77
CA ALA A 21 -31.07 16.79 11.82
C ALA A 21 -31.26 16.15 10.43
N ASP A 22 -32.13 16.74 9.60
CA ASP A 22 -32.38 16.31 8.23
C ASP A 22 -31.18 16.63 7.33
N GLU A 23 -30.57 17.82 7.48
CA GLU A 23 -29.33 18.20 6.78
C GLU A 23 -28.15 17.29 7.13
N LEU A 24 -27.96 16.97 8.42
CA LEU A 24 -26.91 16.04 8.86
C LEU A 24 -27.16 14.62 8.34
N ARG A 25 -28.42 14.21 8.22
CA ARG A 25 -28.79 12.91 7.68
C ARG A 25 -28.47 12.82 6.19
N GLU A 26 -28.77 13.87 5.43
CA GLU A 26 -28.43 13.94 4.01
C GLU A 26 -26.91 13.86 3.79
N VAL A 27 -26.12 14.59 4.60
CA VAL A 27 -24.65 14.50 4.56
C VAL A 27 -24.17 13.08 4.93
N ALA A 28 -24.76 12.46 5.94
CA ALA A 28 -24.41 11.10 6.35
C ALA A 28 -24.74 10.03 5.29
N GLU A 29 -25.73 10.27 4.44
CA GLU A 29 -26.09 9.39 3.32
C GLU A 29 -25.11 9.53 2.14
N VAL A 30 -24.58 10.73 1.88
CA VAL A 30 -23.66 11.01 0.76
C VAL A 30 -22.19 10.76 1.11
N LEU A 31 -21.80 10.96 2.37
CA LEU A 31 -20.41 10.85 2.83
C LEU A 31 -19.77 9.47 2.53
N PRO A 32 -20.44 8.31 2.72
CA PRO A 32 -19.86 7.00 2.41
C PRO A 32 -19.55 6.83 0.92
N GLN A 33 -20.35 7.40 0.03
CA GLN A 33 -20.11 7.34 -1.41
C GLN A 33 -18.91 8.20 -1.81
N LEU A 34 -18.81 9.40 -1.24
CA LEU A 34 -17.66 10.28 -1.45
C LEU A 34 -16.37 9.64 -0.93
N LEU A 35 -16.40 9.09 0.29
CA LEU A 35 -15.24 8.42 0.87
C LEU A 35 -14.90 7.12 0.13
N GLY A 36 -15.90 6.38 -0.35
CA GLY A 36 -15.69 5.22 -1.23
C GLY A 36 -14.98 5.61 -2.52
N ALA A 37 -15.46 6.66 -3.22
CA ALA A 37 -14.84 7.14 -4.45
C ALA A 37 -13.40 7.63 -4.24
N LEU A 38 -13.12 8.30 -3.11
CA LEU A 38 -11.77 8.70 -2.70
C LEU A 38 -10.88 7.48 -2.39
N ASN A 39 -11.41 6.52 -1.64
CA ASN A 39 -10.71 5.29 -1.28
C ASN A 39 -10.37 4.43 -2.50
N GLU A 40 -11.18 4.46 -3.54
CA GLU A 40 -10.85 3.79 -4.81
C GLU A 40 -9.84 4.59 -5.65
N SER A 41 -9.93 5.92 -5.64
CA SER A 41 -9.15 6.79 -6.52
C SER A 41 -7.70 6.96 -6.04
N ILE A 42 -7.49 7.11 -4.73
CA ILE A 42 -6.15 7.34 -4.15
C ILE A 42 -5.20 6.16 -4.45
N PRO A 43 -5.57 4.88 -4.19
CA PRO A 43 -4.72 3.74 -4.51
C PRO A 43 -4.46 3.58 -6.00
N LYS A 44 -5.45 3.85 -6.86
CA LYS A 44 -5.28 3.80 -8.33
C LYS A 44 -4.25 4.83 -8.81
N LEU A 45 -4.26 6.03 -8.25
CA LEU A 45 -3.28 7.07 -8.56
C LEU A 45 -1.88 6.69 -8.08
N ILE A 46 -1.75 6.21 -6.85
CA ILE A 46 -0.49 5.72 -6.30
C ILE A 46 0.04 4.56 -7.16
N SER A 47 -0.81 3.60 -7.53
CA SER A 47 -0.45 2.47 -8.37
C SER A 47 -0.03 2.90 -9.78
N GLY A 48 -0.72 3.89 -10.36
CA GLY A 48 -0.36 4.45 -11.67
C GLY A 48 0.99 5.19 -11.65
N LEU A 49 1.27 5.94 -10.58
CA LEU A 49 2.56 6.59 -10.38
C LEU A 49 3.67 5.56 -10.15
N ILE A 50 3.44 4.54 -9.32
CA ILE A 50 4.38 3.43 -9.13
C ILE A 50 4.61 2.73 -10.46
N GLY A 51 3.58 2.40 -11.22
CA GLY A 51 3.70 1.80 -12.55
C GLY A 51 4.46 2.66 -13.56
N SER A 52 4.30 3.99 -13.50
CA SER A 52 5.08 4.95 -14.29
C SER A 52 6.56 4.97 -13.88
N VAL A 53 6.84 4.86 -12.58
CA VAL A 53 8.20 4.78 -12.02
C VAL A 53 8.79 3.36 -12.16
N TYR A 54 7.97 2.35 -12.43
CA TYR A 54 8.35 0.97 -12.75
C TYR A 54 8.32 0.67 -14.25
N SER A 55 8.16 1.69 -15.10
CA SER A 55 8.28 1.49 -16.53
C SER A 55 9.67 0.89 -16.85
N PRO A 56 9.81 0.10 -17.93
CA PRO A 56 11.11 -0.41 -18.36
C PRO A 56 12.18 0.69 -18.49
N GLU A 57 11.75 1.90 -18.85
CA GLU A 57 12.59 3.10 -18.90
C GLU A 57 13.07 3.54 -17.51
N SER A 58 12.17 3.67 -16.54
CA SER A 58 12.52 4.05 -15.18
C SER A 58 13.37 2.99 -14.47
N ALA A 59 13.06 1.70 -14.69
CA ALA A 59 13.90 0.59 -14.24
C ALA A 59 15.30 0.63 -14.89
N GLY A 60 15.38 0.96 -16.19
CA GLY A 60 16.64 1.16 -16.90
C GLY A 60 17.47 2.32 -16.34
N ASN A 61 16.83 3.46 -16.08
CA ASN A 61 17.48 4.62 -15.47
C ASN A 61 17.98 4.31 -14.05
N LEU A 62 17.20 3.57 -13.25
CA LEU A 62 17.61 3.13 -11.92
C LEU A 62 18.81 2.17 -12.01
N ALA A 63 18.77 1.17 -12.88
CA ALA A 63 19.87 0.24 -13.09
C ALA A 63 21.16 0.96 -13.54
N ALA A 64 21.04 1.92 -14.45
CA ALA A 64 22.15 2.76 -14.88
C ALA A 64 22.71 3.60 -13.72
N GLY A 65 21.85 4.16 -12.87
CA GLY A 65 22.24 4.89 -11.67
C GLY A 65 22.97 4.01 -10.65
N ILE A 66 22.48 2.80 -10.39
CA ILE A 66 23.13 1.80 -9.52
C ILE A 66 24.52 1.43 -10.06
N GLY A 67 24.62 1.16 -11.36
CA GLY A 67 25.90 0.87 -12.00
C GLY A 67 26.88 2.04 -11.92
N LYS A 68 26.40 3.27 -12.12
CA LYS A 68 27.21 4.48 -11.95
C LYS A 68 27.69 4.64 -10.52
N PHE A 69 26.82 4.45 -9.53
CA PHE A 69 27.16 4.51 -8.11
C PHE A 69 28.28 3.52 -7.76
N TYR A 70 28.13 2.24 -8.14
CA TYR A 70 29.18 1.22 -7.94
C TYR A 70 30.51 1.63 -8.59
N ASN A 71 30.48 2.09 -9.83
CA ASN A 71 31.69 2.51 -10.55
C ASN A 71 32.34 3.74 -9.91
N ASP A 72 31.55 4.68 -9.40
CA ASP A 72 32.07 5.88 -8.76
C ASP A 72 32.73 5.55 -7.41
N LEU A 73 32.18 4.62 -6.62
CA LEU A 73 32.83 4.10 -5.40
C LEU A 73 34.23 3.52 -5.71
N ILE A 74 34.35 2.72 -6.77
CA ILE A 74 35.64 2.16 -7.20
C ILE A 74 36.61 3.27 -7.60
N LYS A 75 36.14 4.27 -8.36
CA LYS A 75 36.97 5.42 -8.77
C LYS A 75 37.48 6.24 -7.58
N GLU A 76 36.69 6.31 -6.51
CA GLU A 76 37.08 6.96 -5.26
C GLU A 76 38.08 6.13 -4.42
N GLY A 77 38.46 4.95 -4.92
CA GLY A 77 39.45 4.09 -4.29
C GLY A 77 38.87 3.06 -3.31
N ILE A 78 37.54 2.89 -3.30
CA ILE A 78 36.90 1.86 -2.50
C ILE A 78 37.15 0.49 -3.17
N PRO A 79 37.63 -0.52 -2.41
CA PRO A 79 37.81 -1.88 -2.92
C PRO A 79 36.54 -2.45 -3.55
N GLN A 80 36.67 -3.25 -4.61
CA GLN A 80 35.52 -3.76 -5.39
C GLN A 80 34.51 -4.53 -4.55
N ASP A 81 34.98 -5.37 -3.62
CA ASP A 81 34.16 -6.15 -2.71
C ASP A 81 33.34 -5.25 -1.77
N VAL A 82 33.98 -4.22 -1.22
CA VAL A 82 33.32 -3.22 -0.35
C VAL A 82 32.33 -2.38 -1.15
N ALA A 83 32.69 -1.91 -2.35
CA ALA A 83 31.83 -1.13 -3.22
C ALA A 83 30.59 -1.93 -3.66
N LEU A 84 30.77 -3.23 -3.95
CA LEU A 84 29.69 -4.14 -4.29
C LEU A 84 28.75 -4.34 -3.09
N ASP A 85 29.29 -4.54 -1.90
CA ASP A 85 28.50 -4.68 -0.67
C ASP A 85 27.71 -3.41 -0.33
N MET A 86 28.33 -2.23 -0.42
CA MET A 86 27.65 -0.94 -0.24
C MET A 86 26.51 -0.75 -1.26
N THR A 87 26.75 -1.11 -2.52
CA THR A 87 25.74 -1.04 -3.57
C THR A 87 24.59 -2.01 -3.30
N LYS A 88 24.87 -3.26 -2.92
CA LYS A 88 23.85 -4.26 -2.55
C LYS A 88 23.00 -3.79 -1.37
N LYS A 89 23.63 -3.20 -0.35
CA LYS A 89 22.93 -2.62 0.82
C LYS A 89 22.06 -1.44 0.43
N PHE A 90 22.56 -0.54 -0.42
CA PHE A 90 21.79 0.60 -0.93
C PHE A 90 20.56 0.14 -1.72
N VAL A 91 20.73 -0.80 -2.66
CA VAL A 91 19.62 -1.36 -3.44
C VAL A 91 18.66 -2.13 -2.55
N GLY A 92 19.15 -2.92 -1.59
CA GLY A 92 18.32 -3.66 -0.65
C GLY A 92 17.52 -2.77 0.30
N ALA A 93 18.01 -1.56 0.63
CA ALA A 93 17.26 -0.56 1.39
C ALA A 93 16.13 0.07 0.57
N LEU A 94 16.27 0.11 -0.76
CA LEU A 94 15.20 0.44 -1.68
C LEU A 94 14.30 -0.80 -1.86
N ASP A 95 13.64 -1.23 -0.78
CA ASP A 95 12.79 -2.42 -0.80
C ASP A 95 11.45 -2.12 -1.50
N PHE A 96 11.54 -2.03 -2.82
CA PHE A 96 10.39 -1.78 -3.67
C PHE A 96 9.43 -2.98 -3.71
N GLY A 97 9.92 -4.19 -3.42
CA GLY A 97 9.08 -5.39 -3.27
C GLY A 97 8.09 -5.22 -2.12
N LYS A 98 8.54 -4.68 -1.00
CA LYS A 98 7.66 -4.30 0.11
C LYS A 98 6.61 -3.27 -0.29
N LEU A 99 7.00 -2.24 -1.05
CA LEU A 99 6.09 -1.19 -1.49
C LEU A 99 5.01 -1.72 -2.47
N VAL A 100 5.39 -2.59 -3.39
CA VAL A 100 4.47 -3.27 -4.31
C VAL A 100 3.57 -4.25 -3.56
N SER A 101 4.10 -5.01 -2.60
CA SER A 101 3.29 -5.93 -1.78
C SER A 101 2.24 -5.18 -0.96
N MET A 102 2.57 -4.00 -0.43
CA MET A 102 1.64 -3.18 0.34
C MET A 102 0.48 -2.67 -0.52
N VAL A 103 0.74 -2.27 -1.75
CA VAL A 103 -0.29 -1.87 -2.72
C VAL A 103 -1.09 -3.07 -3.23
N SER A 104 -0.45 -4.23 -3.38
CA SER A 104 -1.10 -5.46 -3.83
C SER A 104 -2.01 -6.06 -2.76
N ASP A 105 -1.61 -6.01 -1.49
CA ASP A 105 -2.41 -6.45 -0.34
C ASP A 105 -3.65 -5.56 -0.15
N GLU A 106 -3.52 -4.25 -0.38
CA GLU A 106 -4.62 -3.28 -0.37
C GLU A 106 -5.63 -3.56 -1.51
N ALA A 107 -5.14 -3.79 -2.74
CA ALA A 107 -5.98 -4.14 -3.90
C ALA A 107 -6.68 -5.50 -3.75
N SER A 108 -6.10 -6.41 -2.97
CA SER A 108 -6.66 -7.74 -2.69
C SER A 108 -7.78 -7.70 -1.64
N HIS A 109 -7.93 -6.61 -0.89
CA HIS A 109 -8.93 -6.49 0.18
C HIS A 109 -10.36 -6.21 -0.32
N GLU A 110 -10.55 -5.93 -1.62
CA GLU A 110 -11.87 -5.75 -2.25
C GLU A 110 -12.43 -7.02 -2.92
N THR A 111 -11.61 -8.06 -3.12
CA THR A 111 -12.07 -9.32 -3.75
C THR A 111 -11.67 -10.56 -2.95
N GLY A 112 -12.54 -10.97 -2.02
CA GLY A 112 -12.57 -12.38 -1.60
C GLY A 112 -12.66 -12.66 -0.11
N ARG A 113 -13.84 -12.41 0.49
CA ARG A 113 -14.26 -13.25 1.63
C ARG A 113 -14.58 -14.65 1.10
N LYS A 114 -13.62 -15.59 1.24
CA LYS A 114 -13.70 -17.09 1.26
C LYS A 114 -12.36 -17.62 0.72
N MET A 115 -11.51 -18.33 1.46
CA MET A 115 -11.75 -19.60 2.15
C MET A 115 -10.71 -19.82 3.26
N ARG A 116 -11.19 -20.44 4.33
CA ARG A 116 -10.41 -21.05 5.42
C ARG A 116 -9.54 -22.19 4.85
N ARG A 117 -8.33 -22.39 5.38
CA ARG A 117 -8.02 -23.48 6.34
C ARG A 117 -6.51 -23.66 6.52
N HIS A 118 -6.13 -23.58 7.79
CA HIS A 118 -4.99 -24.19 8.43
C HIS A 118 -4.74 -25.64 7.95
N LYS A 119 -3.51 -25.94 7.52
CA LYS A 119 -2.85 -27.22 7.83
C LYS A 119 -1.33 -27.01 7.95
N ILE A 120 -0.92 -27.09 9.20
CA ILE A 120 0.43 -27.36 9.71
C ILE A 120 0.91 -28.74 9.22
N LYS A 121 2.25 -28.86 9.09
CA LYS A 121 3.13 -30.02 8.89
C LYS A 121 3.22 -30.62 7.49
N VAL A 122 4.39 -30.44 6.87
CA VAL A 122 5.07 -31.49 6.11
C VAL A 122 6.49 -31.57 6.68
N ASP A 123 6.85 -32.79 7.07
CA ASP A 123 7.98 -33.15 7.90
C ASP A 123 9.34 -32.90 7.24
N PHE A 124 10.30 -32.57 8.11
CA PHE A 124 11.73 -32.71 7.90
C PHE A 124 12.03 -34.21 8.11
N ASP A 125 12.46 -34.89 7.06
CA ASP A 125 13.38 -36.06 7.06
C ASP A 125 13.29 -36.77 5.71
N ASN A 126 14.29 -36.54 4.86
CA ASN A 126 14.99 -37.66 4.25
C ASN A 126 16.42 -37.21 3.93
N GLU A 127 17.34 -37.88 4.62
CA GLU A 127 18.76 -37.97 4.38
C GLU A 127 19.04 -38.54 2.98
N ASP A 128 20.31 -38.43 2.58
CA ASP A 128 20.98 -39.18 1.51
C ASP A 128 20.72 -38.66 0.07
N GLU A 129 21.69 -38.26 -0.74
CA GLU A 129 23.07 -38.76 -0.87
C GLU A 129 24.00 -37.66 -1.41
N GLU A 130 25.11 -37.50 -0.69
CA GLU A 130 26.40 -37.00 -1.15
C GLU A 130 26.87 -37.87 -2.33
N SER A 131 27.21 -37.27 -3.46
CA SER A 131 28.06 -37.96 -4.45
C SER A 131 28.93 -36.93 -5.16
N ASP A 132 30.12 -36.77 -4.58
CA ASP A 132 31.33 -36.44 -5.31
C ASP A 132 31.47 -37.42 -6.49
N GLU A 133 31.61 -36.89 -7.71
CA GLU A 133 32.33 -37.58 -8.77
C GLU A 133 33.26 -36.57 -9.45
N GLU A 134 34.42 -36.43 -8.80
CA GLU A 134 35.71 -36.21 -9.45
C GLU A 134 36.03 -37.42 -10.34
N TYR A 135 36.31 -37.22 -11.63
CA TYR A 135 37.22 -38.09 -12.37
C TYR A 135 38.03 -37.29 -13.41
N GLU A 136 39.34 -37.38 -13.18
CA GLU A 136 40.55 -37.28 -14.02
C GLU A 136 40.44 -36.99 -15.54
#